data_AF-A0A8H4QK88-F1
#
_entry.id   AF-A0A8H4QK88-F1
#
_cell.length_a   1.000
_cell.length_b   1.000
_cell.length_c   1.000
_cell.angle_alpha   90.00
_cell.angle_beta   90.00
_cell.angle_gamma   90.00
#
_symmetry.space_group_name_H-M   'P 1'
#
loop_
_entity.id
_entity.type
_entity.pdbx_description
1 polymer ?
#
loop_
_entity_poly.entity_id
_entity_poly.type
_entity_poly.pdbx_seq_one_letter_code
_entity_poly.pdbx_strand_id
1 'polypeptide(L)'
;MTYTLPSDGRPLRASEGAFGAESSQTIGNVSTGLLDFPPEILLHIHIPDLDVVAQAAPSLVPLTTDPVMHTHRLKIVYPSRVEHALFARGPVGDYLRPTVGDLVHRGVMKGLAIERQWRMGAYFYSRNAIVQYENSRALARRHASHVLKDQLRRRIITSSVATTKANAPHAISLHALYSSHVLPDVESSSPNVARSLLPIVRKLKWSLQRDRLAKVFKDSGIRVGIGAWLESGKGDARKVVQEGDKLRLAVCPPIRTRLGFFEGLGRAN
;
A
#
# COMPACT_ATOMS: atom_id res chain seq x y z
N MET A 1 -18.09 -37.14 -7.98
CA MET A 1 -18.33 -35.98 -8.86
C MET A 1 -17.77 -36.31 -10.22
N THR A 2 -18.63 -36.77 -11.11
CA THR A 2 -18.34 -37.28 -12.45
C THR A 2 -18.73 -36.21 -13.46
N TYR A 3 -17.80 -35.80 -14.31
CA TYR A 3 -18.07 -34.85 -15.39
C TYR A 3 -18.38 -35.62 -16.67
N THR A 4 -19.60 -35.47 -17.17
CA THR A 4 -20.08 -35.92 -18.47
C THR A 4 -19.82 -34.82 -19.51
N LEU A 5 -19.15 -35.17 -20.61
CA LEU A 5 -18.99 -34.34 -21.80
C LEU A 5 -20.26 -34.44 -22.67
N PRO A 6 -20.75 -33.35 -23.28
CA PRO A 6 -21.75 -33.46 -24.34
C PRO A 6 -21.05 -33.59 -25.70
N SER A 7 -21.30 -34.74 -26.35
CA SER A 7 -21.13 -34.94 -27.78
C SER A 7 -22.30 -34.29 -28.52
N ASP A 8 -22.04 -33.34 -29.40
CA ASP A 8 -23.01 -32.97 -30.43
C ASP A 8 -22.28 -32.83 -31.77
N GLY A 9 -22.43 -33.88 -32.58
CA GLY A 9 -22.14 -33.86 -33.99
C GLY A 9 -23.31 -33.25 -34.75
N ARG A 10 -23.03 -32.27 -35.61
CA ARG A 10 -23.86 -31.98 -36.77
C ARG A 10 -22.96 -31.80 -38.00
N PRO A 11 -23.22 -32.53 -39.10
CA PRO A 11 -22.53 -32.31 -40.36
C PRO A 11 -23.10 -31.06 -41.03
N LEU A 12 -22.22 -30.13 -41.40
CA LEU A 12 -22.58 -29.00 -42.24
C LEU A 12 -22.64 -29.46 -43.70
N ARG A 13 -23.84 -29.33 -44.26
CA ARG A 13 -24.21 -29.57 -45.66
C ARG A 13 -23.23 -28.94 -46.63
N ALA A 14 -22.81 -29.76 -47.60
CA ALA A 14 -22.31 -29.30 -48.87
C ALA A 14 -23.38 -28.46 -49.59
N SER A 15 -23.01 -27.26 -50.02
CA SER A 15 -23.69 -26.52 -51.07
C SER A 15 -22.77 -26.50 -52.28
N GLU A 16 -23.18 -27.24 -53.29
CA GLU A 16 -22.63 -27.23 -54.63
C GLU A 16 -22.83 -25.84 -55.24
N GLY A 17 -21.72 -25.20 -55.61
CA GLY A 17 -21.68 -24.02 -56.44
C GLY A 17 -20.67 -24.27 -57.55
N ALA A 18 -21.17 -24.84 -58.65
CA ALA A 18 -20.43 -24.97 -59.88
C ALA A 18 -20.09 -23.58 -60.43
N PHE A 19 -18.81 -23.27 -60.55
CA PHE A 19 -18.30 -22.27 -61.49
C PHE A 19 -17.06 -22.85 -62.16
N GLY A 20 -17.24 -23.23 -63.42
CA GLY A 20 -16.13 -23.57 -64.30
C GLY A 20 -15.33 -22.32 -64.63
N ALA A 21 -14.01 -22.48 -64.59
CA ALA A 21 -13.08 -21.75 -65.44
C ALA A 21 -11.87 -22.66 -65.62
N GLU A 22 -11.85 -23.34 -66.77
CA GLU A 22 -10.62 -23.82 -67.37
C GLU A 22 -9.67 -22.64 -67.57
N SER A 23 -8.39 -22.86 -67.29
CA SER A 23 -7.28 -22.66 -68.22
C SER A 23 -6.03 -22.08 -67.55
N SER A 24 -4.91 -22.62 -68.00
CA SER A 24 -3.56 -22.05 -67.94
C SER A 24 -2.79 -22.34 -66.66
N GLN A 25 -2.16 -23.51 -66.68
CA GLN A 25 -0.81 -23.69 -66.15
C GLN A 25 0.09 -22.55 -66.66
N THR A 26 0.26 -21.50 -65.88
CA THR A 26 1.48 -20.72 -65.90
C THR A 26 2.41 -21.30 -64.85
N ILE A 27 3.37 -22.11 -65.31
CA ILE A 27 4.61 -22.39 -64.60
C ILE A 27 5.36 -21.05 -64.52
N GLY A 28 4.93 -20.18 -63.61
CA GLY A 28 5.54 -18.88 -63.36
C GLY A 28 6.37 -18.99 -62.10
N ASN A 29 7.68 -19.16 -62.25
CA ASN A 29 8.76 -18.88 -61.29
C ASN A 29 8.31 -18.54 -59.85
N VAL A 30 8.03 -19.55 -59.02
CA VAL A 30 7.55 -19.36 -57.63
C VAL A 30 8.70 -19.20 -56.61
N SER A 31 9.97 -19.21 -57.03
CA SER A 31 11.09 -19.38 -56.08
C SER A 31 12.05 -18.20 -55.87
N THR A 32 11.82 -17.00 -56.42
CA THR A 32 12.79 -15.88 -56.27
C THR A 32 12.45 -14.86 -55.17
N GLY A 33 11.27 -14.91 -54.56
CA GLY A 33 10.86 -13.88 -53.59
C GLY A 33 11.64 -13.88 -52.26
N LEU A 34 12.43 -14.93 -51.96
CA LEU A 34 13.23 -15.00 -50.73
C LEU A 34 14.57 -14.27 -50.85
N LEU A 35 15.14 -14.19 -52.06
CA LEU A 35 16.44 -13.56 -52.34
C LEU A 35 16.33 -12.04 -52.53
N ASP A 36 15.11 -11.53 -52.73
CA ASP A 36 14.83 -10.09 -52.85
C ASP A 36 14.82 -9.38 -51.49
N PHE A 37 14.85 -10.13 -50.38
CA PHE A 37 14.95 -9.54 -49.06
C PHE A 37 16.40 -9.19 -48.71
N PRO A 38 16.64 -8.00 -48.13
CA PRO A 38 17.93 -7.68 -47.53
C PRO A 38 18.36 -8.78 -46.55
N PRO A 39 19.65 -9.18 -46.54
CA PRO A 39 20.15 -10.24 -45.67
C PRO A 39 19.92 -9.95 -44.18
N GLU A 40 19.81 -8.67 -43.81
CA GLU A 40 19.46 -8.23 -42.46
C GLU A 40 18.03 -8.64 -42.08
N ILE A 41 17.10 -8.60 -43.03
CA ILE A 41 15.70 -9.01 -42.84
C ILE A 41 15.62 -10.53 -42.76
N LEU A 42 16.38 -11.26 -43.60
CA LEU A 42 16.52 -12.72 -43.56
C LEU A 42 17.02 -13.21 -42.19
N LEU A 43 18.03 -12.54 -41.62
CA LEU A 43 18.52 -12.82 -40.27
C LEU A 43 17.48 -12.49 -39.19
N HIS A 44 16.63 -11.50 -39.46
CA HIS A 44 15.49 -11.15 -38.63
C HIS A 44 14.26 -12.06 -38.86
N ILE A 45 14.16 -12.98 -39.82
CA ILE A 45 12.95 -13.82 -40.00
C ILE A 45 12.68 -14.74 -38.78
N HIS A 46 13.62 -14.83 -37.85
CA HIS A 46 13.36 -15.30 -36.48
C HIS A 46 12.51 -14.34 -35.61
N ILE A 47 11.95 -13.27 -36.18
CA ILE A 47 11.00 -12.33 -35.57
C ILE A 47 9.72 -13.09 -35.22
N PRO A 48 9.21 -12.98 -33.98
CA PRO A 48 7.85 -13.38 -33.67
C PRO A 48 6.90 -12.39 -34.36
N ASP A 49 5.87 -12.94 -34.99
CA ASP A 49 4.96 -12.30 -35.95
C ASP A 49 5.30 -12.59 -37.41
N LEU A 50 5.95 -13.73 -37.68
CA LEU A 50 5.99 -14.33 -39.01
C LEU A 50 4.59 -14.46 -39.62
N ASP A 51 3.53 -14.58 -38.80
CA ASP A 51 2.13 -14.59 -39.23
C ASP A 51 1.66 -13.22 -39.74
N VAL A 52 2.12 -12.12 -39.13
CA VAL A 52 1.84 -10.75 -39.60
C VAL A 52 2.69 -10.42 -40.82
N VAL A 53 3.94 -10.88 -40.84
CA VAL A 53 4.83 -10.75 -42.01
C VAL A 53 4.31 -11.59 -43.18
N ALA A 54 3.72 -12.76 -42.94
CA ALA A 54 3.08 -13.57 -43.97
C ALA A 54 1.83 -12.91 -44.56
N GLN A 55 1.12 -12.07 -43.79
CA GLN A 55 0.05 -11.23 -44.33
C GLN A 55 0.59 -10.12 -45.23
N ALA A 56 1.77 -9.55 -44.92
CA ALA A 56 2.41 -8.51 -45.73
C ALA A 56 3.17 -9.07 -46.94
N ALA A 57 3.74 -10.27 -46.83
CA ALA A 57 4.54 -10.97 -47.83
C ALA A 57 4.08 -12.43 -47.95
N PRO A 58 3.15 -12.72 -48.86
CA PRO A 58 2.59 -14.07 -49.04
C PRO A 58 3.62 -15.14 -49.42
N SER A 59 4.78 -14.71 -49.95
CA SER A 59 5.91 -15.59 -50.26
C SER A 59 6.50 -16.31 -49.04
N LEU A 60 6.25 -15.80 -47.83
CA LEU A 60 6.75 -16.35 -46.57
C LEU A 60 5.74 -17.29 -45.88
N VAL A 61 4.53 -17.46 -46.42
CA VAL A 61 3.51 -18.40 -45.92
C VAL A 61 4.03 -19.86 -45.82
N PRO A 62 4.83 -20.39 -46.76
CA PRO A 62 5.35 -21.76 -46.62
C PRO A 62 6.26 -21.91 -45.38
N LEU A 63 6.95 -20.83 -45.00
CA LEU A 63 7.87 -20.81 -43.87
C LEU A 63 7.14 -20.72 -42.53
N THR A 64 5.95 -20.09 -42.47
CA THR A 64 5.10 -20.14 -41.26
C THR A 64 4.52 -21.53 -41.01
N THR A 65 4.30 -22.30 -42.08
CA THR A 65 3.80 -23.68 -41.98
C THR A 65 4.88 -24.73 -41.70
N ASP A 66 6.17 -24.36 -41.71
CA ASP A 66 7.26 -25.32 -41.44
C ASP A 66 7.30 -25.73 -39.95
N PRO A 67 7.09 -27.03 -39.63
CA PRO A 67 7.12 -27.53 -38.26
C PRO A 67 8.50 -27.41 -37.59
N VAL A 68 9.59 -27.40 -38.35
CA VAL A 68 10.96 -27.30 -37.79
C VAL A 68 11.22 -25.86 -37.33
N MET A 69 10.92 -24.87 -38.18
CA MET A 69 10.94 -23.46 -37.78
C MET A 69 10.01 -23.19 -36.59
N HIS A 70 8.81 -23.79 -36.60
CA HIS A 70 7.85 -23.64 -35.50
C HIS A 70 8.39 -24.19 -34.17
N THR A 71 8.96 -25.40 -34.18
CA THR A 71 9.55 -26.00 -32.97
C THR A 71 10.77 -25.22 -32.48
N HIS A 72 11.59 -24.68 -33.38
CA HIS A 72 12.72 -23.83 -33.01
C HIS A 72 12.26 -22.50 -32.40
N ARG A 73 11.22 -21.87 -32.97
CA ARG A 73 10.58 -20.65 -32.43
C ARG A 73 10.04 -20.89 -31.01
N LEU A 74 9.36 -22.01 -30.77
CA LEU A 74 8.85 -22.37 -29.44
C LEU A 74 9.96 -22.64 -28.42
N LYS A 75 11.09 -23.22 -28.84
CA LYS A 75 12.18 -23.59 -27.93
C LYS A 75 13.15 -22.46 -27.62
N ILE A 76 13.39 -21.55 -28.55
CA ILE A 76 14.47 -20.54 -28.44
C ILE A 76 13.92 -19.12 -28.33
N VAL A 77 12.99 -18.76 -29.22
CA VAL A 77 12.49 -17.39 -29.35
C VAL A 77 11.37 -17.10 -28.33
N TYR A 78 10.52 -18.08 -28.07
CA TYR A 78 9.40 -17.93 -27.14
C TYR A 78 9.84 -17.74 -25.68
N PRO A 79 10.79 -18.53 -25.13
CA PRO A 79 11.21 -18.35 -23.73
C PRO A 79 11.86 -17.00 -23.45
N SER A 80 12.72 -16.52 -24.36
CA SER A 80 13.38 -15.22 -24.21
C SER A 80 12.38 -14.05 -24.21
N ARG A 81 11.34 -14.09 -25.05
CA ARG A 81 10.27 -13.07 -25.04
C ARG A 81 9.31 -13.21 -23.87
N VAL A 82 8.99 -14.44 -23.46
CA VAL A 82 8.19 -14.68 -22.26
C VAL A 82 8.92 -14.15 -21.03
N GLU A 83 10.23 -14.33 -20.92
CA GLU A 83 11.01 -13.70 -19.85
C GLU A 83 10.92 -12.17 -19.91
N HIS A 84 11.14 -11.55 -21.07
CA HIS A 84 11.02 -10.10 -21.21
C HIS A 84 9.61 -9.57 -20.91
N ALA A 85 8.55 -10.25 -21.35
CA ALA A 85 7.16 -9.83 -21.11
C ALA A 85 6.71 -10.10 -19.67
N LEU A 86 7.14 -11.21 -19.06
CA LEU A 86 6.83 -11.52 -17.67
C LEU A 86 7.56 -10.60 -16.70
N PHE A 87 8.79 -10.20 -17.00
CA PHE A 87 9.57 -9.29 -16.14
C PHE A 87 9.49 -7.82 -16.59
N ALA A 88 8.68 -7.50 -17.59
CA ALA A 88 8.47 -6.12 -18.02
C ALA A 88 7.80 -5.30 -16.91
N ARG A 89 8.23 -4.04 -16.81
CA ARG A 89 7.58 -3.02 -16.01
C ARG A 89 6.51 -2.35 -16.87
N GLY A 90 5.30 -2.23 -16.34
CA GLY A 90 4.24 -1.43 -16.95
C GLY A 90 4.60 0.06 -16.97
N PRO A 91 3.78 0.88 -17.66
CA PRO A 91 4.02 2.32 -17.80
C PRO A 91 4.05 3.09 -16.48
N VAL A 92 3.45 2.54 -15.42
CA VAL A 92 3.42 3.10 -14.05
C VAL A 92 4.63 2.61 -13.22
N GLY A 93 5.45 1.69 -13.76
CA GLY A 93 6.62 1.13 -13.08
C GLY A 93 6.35 -0.20 -12.36
N ASP A 94 5.10 -0.64 -12.27
CA ASP A 94 4.73 -1.93 -11.66
C ASP A 94 5.15 -3.11 -12.53
N TYR A 95 5.68 -4.18 -11.93
CA TYR A 95 5.99 -5.40 -12.66
C TYR A 95 4.70 -6.10 -13.12
N LEU A 96 4.65 -6.50 -14.40
CA LEU A 96 3.50 -7.25 -14.94
C LEU A 96 3.33 -8.61 -14.24
N ARG A 97 4.44 -9.22 -13.80
CA ARG A 97 4.44 -10.41 -12.94
C ARG A 97 4.65 -10.01 -11.48
N PRO A 98 3.77 -10.43 -10.55
CA PRO A 98 3.99 -10.23 -9.13
C PRO A 98 5.23 -11.01 -8.67
N THR A 99 6.10 -10.35 -7.91
CA THR A 99 7.26 -10.99 -7.29
C THR A 99 6.83 -11.94 -6.17
N VAL A 100 7.73 -12.82 -5.72
CA VAL A 100 7.45 -13.67 -4.54
C VAL A 100 7.10 -12.80 -3.33
N GLY A 101 7.80 -11.67 -3.15
CA GLY A 101 7.48 -10.68 -2.12
C GLY A 101 6.05 -10.17 -2.24
N ASP A 102 5.63 -9.77 -3.44
CA ASP A 102 4.26 -9.29 -3.67
C ASP A 102 3.20 -10.36 -3.38
N LEU A 103 3.49 -11.62 -3.75
CA LEU A 103 2.60 -12.74 -3.45
C LEU A 103 2.47 -13.02 -1.95
N VAL A 104 3.54 -12.78 -1.17
CA VAL A 104 3.51 -12.87 0.28
C VAL A 104 2.71 -11.72 0.90
N HIS A 105 2.93 -10.48 0.45
CA HIS A 105 2.20 -9.30 0.93
C HIS A 105 0.70 -9.40 0.64
N ARG A 106 0.33 -9.92 -0.54
CA ARG A 106 -1.07 -10.20 -0.92
C ARG A 106 -1.66 -11.40 -0.18
N GLY A 107 -0.85 -12.16 0.56
CA GLY A 107 -1.28 -13.37 1.28
C GLY A 107 -1.62 -14.55 0.37
N VAL A 108 -1.20 -14.54 -0.89
CA VAL A 108 -1.32 -15.67 -1.83
C VAL A 108 -0.33 -16.76 -1.44
N MET A 109 0.93 -16.38 -1.19
CA MET A 109 1.96 -17.28 -0.67
C MET A 109 2.09 -17.12 0.84
N LYS A 110 2.16 -18.24 1.55
CA LYS A 110 2.30 -18.30 3.01
C LYS A 110 3.33 -19.36 3.37
N GLY A 111 4.08 -19.11 4.43
CA GLY A 111 5.25 -19.91 4.78
C GLY A 111 6.10 -19.22 5.83
N LEU A 112 6.97 -19.99 6.47
CA LEU A 112 7.91 -19.48 7.47
C LEU A 112 9.18 -18.99 6.76
N ALA A 113 9.57 -17.74 7.02
CA ALA A 113 10.80 -17.14 6.48
C ALA A 113 10.93 -17.27 4.94
N ILE A 114 9.86 -17.00 4.20
CA ILE A 114 9.76 -17.18 2.74
C ILE A 114 10.88 -16.44 2.01
N GLU A 115 11.23 -15.22 2.43
CA GLU A 115 12.31 -14.46 1.80
C GLU A 115 13.67 -15.15 1.90
N ARG A 116 13.97 -15.73 3.07
CA ARG A 116 15.21 -16.50 3.29
C ARG A 116 15.18 -17.78 2.46
N GLN A 117 14.06 -18.50 2.44
CA GLN A 117 13.91 -19.71 1.64
C GLN A 117 14.05 -19.43 0.14
N TRP A 118 13.52 -18.29 -0.33
CA TRP A 118 13.64 -17.85 -1.71
C TRP A 118 15.09 -17.56 -2.08
N ARG A 119 15.83 -16.82 -1.24
CA ARG A 119 17.26 -16.54 -1.46
C ARG A 119 18.12 -17.81 -1.46
N MET A 120 17.72 -18.81 -0.69
CA MET A 120 18.40 -20.12 -0.63
C MET A 120 17.97 -21.07 -1.76
N GLY A 121 17.01 -20.68 -2.62
CA GLY A 121 16.48 -21.56 -3.66
C GLY A 121 15.70 -22.76 -3.13
N ALA A 122 15.21 -22.71 -1.89
CA ALA A 122 14.48 -23.82 -1.26
C ALA A 122 13.03 -23.88 -1.73
N TYR A 123 12.50 -25.10 -1.91
CA TYR A 123 11.10 -25.32 -2.28
C TYR A 123 10.13 -24.90 -1.17
N PHE A 124 9.31 -23.89 -1.45
CA PHE A 124 8.34 -23.30 -0.50
C PHE A 124 7.30 -24.28 0.04
N TYR A 125 6.88 -25.23 -0.79
CA TYR A 125 5.81 -26.19 -0.46
C TYR A 125 6.33 -27.59 -0.18
N SER A 126 7.59 -27.71 0.25
CA SER A 126 8.06 -28.98 0.79
C SER A 126 7.25 -29.36 2.04
N ARG A 127 7.04 -30.67 2.26
CA ARG A 127 6.29 -31.17 3.41
C ARG A 127 6.82 -30.61 4.74
N ASN A 128 8.14 -30.53 4.87
CA ASN A 128 8.79 -29.98 6.07
C ASN A 128 8.52 -28.49 6.25
N ALA A 129 8.55 -27.69 5.17
CA ALA A 129 8.24 -26.27 5.24
C ALA A 129 6.79 -26.01 5.66
N ILE A 130 5.85 -26.82 5.14
CA ILE A 130 4.43 -26.74 5.53
C ILE A 130 4.23 -27.07 7.01
N VAL A 131 4.84 -28.17 7.48
CA VAL A 131 4.74 -28.59 8.89
C VAL A 131 5.36 -27.52 9.81
N GLN A 132 6.53 -26.99 9.46
CA GLN A 132 7.18 -25.92 10.23
C GLN A 132 6.34 -24.64 10.26
N TYR A 133 5.74 -24.26 9.14
CA TYR A 133 4.86 -23.10 9.06
C TYR A 133 3.63 -23.27 9.97
N GLU A 134 2.93 -24.39 9.87
CA GLU A 134 1.74 -24.64 10.71
C GLU A 134 2.09 -24.70 12.19
N ASN A 135 3.20 -25.34 12.56
CA ASN A 135 3.70 -25.36 13.94
C ASN A 135 4.04 -23.94 14.44
N SER A 136 4.74 -23.15 13.64
CA SER A 136 5.08 -21.76 13.99
C SER A 136 3.83 -20.89 14.18
N ARG A 137 2.81 -21.09 13.35
CA ARG A 137 1.53 -20.39 13.42
C ARG A 137 0.73 -20.79 14.66
N ALA A 138 0.70 -22.08 14.99
CA ALA A 138 0.07 -22.59 16.20
C ALA A 138 0.75 -22.04 17.46
N LEU A 139 2.09 -22.02 17.48
CA LEU A 139 2.88 -21.46 18.57
C LEU A 139 2.64 -19.96 18.73
N ALA A 140 2.66 -19.19 17.63
CA ALA A 140 2.39 -17.75 17.66
C ALA A 140 1.00 -17.44 18.22
N ARG A 141 -0.03 -18.22 17.84
CA ARG A 141 -1.38 -18.10 18.41
C ARG A 141 -1.41 -18.42 19.90
N ARG A 142 -0.77 -19.51 20.32
CA ARG A 142 -0.72 -19.89 21.74
C ARG A 142 0.00 -18.84 22.58
N HIS A 143 1.10 -18.30 22.07
CA HIS A 143 1.85 -17.22 22.70
C HIS A 143 0.99 -15.95 22.82
N ALA A 144 0.36 -15.51 21.74
CA ALA A 144 -0.55 -14.36 21.77
C ALA A 144 -1.69 -14.56 22.77
N SER A 145 -2.33 -15.73 22.76
CA SER A 145 -3.37 -16.08 23.74
C SER A 145 -2.85 -16.06 25.18
N HIS A 146 -1.63 -16.55 25.42
CA HIS A 146 -1.01 -16.53 26.75
C HIS A 146 -0.73 -15.09 27.21
N VAL A 147 -0.12 -14.27 26.36
CA VAL A 147 0.12 -12.85 26.65
C VAL A 147 -1.19 -12.12 26.93
N LEU A 148 -2.21 -12.33 26.10
CA LEU A 148 -3.54 -11.74 26.33
C LEU A 148 -4.15 -12.21 27.65
N LYS A 149 -4.05 -13.50 27.97
CA LYS A 149 -4.55 -14.05 29.24
C LYS A 149 -3.84 -13.42 30.44
N ASP A 150 -2.52 -13.25 30.38
CA ASP A 150 -1.75 -12.62 31.45
C ASP A 150 -2.07 -11.13 31.58
N GLN A 151 -2.20 -10.41 30.46
CA GLN A 151 -2.61 -9.00 30.47
C GLN A 151 -4.02 -8.82 31.04
N LEU A 152 -4.97 -9.69 30.66
CA LEU A 152 -6.32 -9.68 31.19
C LEU A 152 -6.35 -10.02 32.68
N ARG A 153 -5.57 -11.02 33.12
CA ARG A 153 -5.45 -11.36 34.56
C ARG A 153 -4.87 -10.20 35.36
N ARG A 154 -3.79 -9.57 34.88
CA ARG A 154 -3.21 -8.38 35.53
C ARG A 154 -4.25 -7.28 35.67
N ARG A 155 -5.05 -7.02 34.62
CA ARG A 155 -6.14 -6.04 34.66
C ARG A 155 -7.22 -6.38 35.69
N ILE A 156 -7.57 -7.66 35.82
CA ILE A 156 -8.57 -8.11 36.80
C ILE A 156 -8.03 -7.94 38.24
N ILE A 157 -6.79 -8.35 38.49
CA ILE A 157 -6.17 -8.27 39.83
C ILE A 157 -5.99 -6.81 40.27
N THR A 158 -5.54 -5.92 39.37
CA THR A 158 -5.45 -4.48 39.70
C THR A 158 -6.82 -3.87 39.96
N SER A 159 -7.87 -4.35 39.30
CA SER A 159 -9.24 -3.92 39.60
C SER A 159 -9.79 -4.47 40.93
N SER A 160 -9.37 -5.67 41.35
CA SER A 160 -9.87 -6.31 42.58
C SER A 160 -9.19 -5.81 43.86
N VAL A 161 -7.93 -5.37 43.79
CA VAL A 161 -7.22 -4.81 44.97
C VAL A 161 -7.78 -3.44 45.37
N ALA A 162 -8.39 -2.71 44.45
CA ALA A 162 -9.06 -1.43 44.72
C ALA A 162 -10.55 -1.57 45.14
N THR A 163 -11.13 -2.79 45.12
CA THR A 163 -12.49 -3.06 45.60
C THR A 163 -12.51 -3.56 47.05
N THR A 164 -12.32 -2.66 48.01
CA THR A 164 -12.94 -2.83 49.35
C THR A 164 -14.19 -1.97 49.53
N LYS A 165 -14.56 -1.15 48.53
CA LYS A 165 -15.86 -0.45 48.49
C LYS A 165 -16.41 -0.40 47.05
N ALA A 166 -17.63 -0.94 46.89
CA ALA A 166 -18.58 -0.73 45.79
C ALA A 166 -18.37 -1.46 44.43
N ASN A 167 -19.18 -2.50 44.22
CA ASN A 167 -20.04 -2.81 43.07
C ASN A 167 -19.76 -2.11 41.70
N ALA A 168 -18.61 -2.33 41.03
CA ALA A 168 -18.49 -2.38 39.56
C ALA A 168 -17.03 -2.61 39.11
N PRO A 169 -16.69 -3.79 38.53
CA PRO A 169 -15.31 -4.11 38.15
C PRO A 169 -14.74 -3.25 37.00
N HIS A 170 -15.58 -2.61 36.19
CA HIS A 170 -15.13 -1.84 35.02
C HIS A 170 -14.74 -0.38 35.32
N ALA A 171 -15.42 0.27 36.26
CA ALA A 171 -15.21 1.69 36.59
C ALA A 171 -13.83 1.94 37.20
N ILE A 172 -13.35 1.00 38.01
CA ILE A 172 -12.07 1.09 38.74
C ILE A 172 -10.88 1.01 37.78
N SER A 173 -10.98 0.20 36.72
CA SER A 173 -9.93 0.12 35.69
C SER A 173 -9.79 1.40 34.87
N LEU A 174 -10.90 2.11 34.61
CA LEU A 174 -10.87 3.35 33.84
C LEU A 174 -10.42 4.54 34.70
N HIS A 175 -10.78 4.55 35.99
CA HIS A 175 -10.29 5.56 36.93
C HIS A 175 -8.77 5.48 37.12
N ALA A 176 -8.19 4.27 37.20
CA ALA A 176 -6.74 4.08 37.24
C ALA A 176 -6.02 4.57 35.97
N LEU A 177 -6.67 4.46 34.80
CA LEU A 177 -6.18 5.02 33.53
C LEU A 177 -6.28 6.56 33.48
N TYR A 178 -7.27 7.13 34.14
CA TYR A 178 -7.38 8.58 34.30
C TYR A 178 -6.32 9.13 35.27
N SER A 179 -6.09 8.48 36.41
CA SER A 179 -5.05 8.89 37.37
C SER A 179 -3.63 8.77 36.81
N SER A 180 -3.42 7.88 35.84
CA SER A 180 -2.17 7.79 35.07
C SER A 180 -2.12 8.71 33.85
N HIS A 181 -3.10 9.61 33.69
CA HIS A 181 -3.23 10.55 32.57
C HIS A 181 -3.21 9.90 31.17
N VAL A 182 -3.52 8.60 31.06
CA VAL A 182 -3.71 7.92 29.77
C VAL A 182 -5.03 8.38 29.13
N LEU A 183 -6.03 8.62 29.97
CA LEU A 183 -7.31 9.18 29.56
C LEU A 183 -7.32 10.70 29.77
N PRO A 184 -7.71 11.49 28.76
CA PRO A 184 -7.58 12.95 28.82
C PRO A 184 -8.59 13.62 29.75
N ASP A 185 -9.76 13.02 29.97
CA ASP A 185 -10.88 13.64 30.66
C ASP A 185 -11.54 12.68 31.67
N VAL A 186 -12.00 13.20 32.82
CA VAL A 186 -12.74 12.41 33.83
C VAL A 186 -13.96 11.72 33.22
N GLU A 187 -14.65 12.37 32.29
CA GLU A 187 -15.84 11.83 31.62
C GLU A 187 -15.54 10.53 30.85
N SER A 188 -14.32 10.40 30.33
CA SER A 188 -13.88 9.19 29.63
C SER A 188 -13.66 8.00 30.55
N SER A 189 -13.54 8.26 31.86
CA SER A 189 -13.53 7.23 32.90
C SER A 189 -14.92 6.89 33.43
N SER A 190 -15.93 7.73 33.15
CA SER A 190 -17.31 7.53 33.59
C SER A 190 -18.08 6.63 32.60
N PRO A 191 -18.91 5.68 33.08
CA PRO A 191 -19.79 4.90 32.21
C PRO A 191 -21.03 5.69 31.75
N ASN A 192 -21.29 6.85 32.36
CA ASN A 192 -22.50 7.65 32.13
C ASN A 192 -22.45 8.45 30.82
N VAL A 193 -21.26 8.66 30.26
CA VAL A 193 -21.07 9.39 29.01
C VAL A 193 -20.71 8.41 27.89
N ALA A 194 -21.51 8.43 26.83
CA ALA A 194 -21.22 7.63 25.64
C ALA A 194 -19.86 8.02 25.03
N ARG A 195 -19.01 7.03 24.71
CA ARG A 195 -17.66 7.28 24.17
C ARG A 195 -17.65 8.06 22.86
N SER A 196 -18.71 7.94 22.06
CA SER A 196 -18.91 8.71 20.83
C SER A 196 -19.09 10.21 21.07
N LEU A 197 -19.57 10.61 22.26
CA LEU A 197 -19.79 12.01 22.64
C LEU A 197 -18.55 12.67 23.23
N LEU A 198 -17.52 11.90 23.63
CA LEU A 198 -16.30 12.44 24.25
C LEU A 198 -15.61 13.53 23.41
N PRO A 199 -15.46 13.40 22.07
CA PRO A 199 -14.88 14.47 21.26
C PRO A 199 -15.71 15.75 21.29
N ILE A 200 -17.04 15.64 21.33
CA ILE A 200 -17.97 16.77 21.36
C ILE A 200 -17.94 17.43 22.74
N VAL A 201 -17.99 16.64 23.82
CA VAL A 201 -17.88 17.12 25.20
C VAL A 201 -16.56 17.85 25.41
N ARG A 202 -15.45 17.34 24.86
CA ARG A 202 -14.15 18.02 24.93
C ARG A 202 -14.15 19.34 24.18
N LYS A 203 -14.70 19.40 22.96
CA LYS A 203 -14.87 20.65 22.21
C LYS A 203 -15.71 21.66 23.00
N LEU A 204 -16.81 21.20 23.61
CA LEU A 204 -17.69 22.03 24.43
C LEU A 204 -16.96 22.57 25.67
N LYS A 205 -16.26 21.70 26.42
CA LYS A 205 -15.45 22.11 27.59
C LYS A 205 -14.41 23.15 27.19
N TRP A 206 -13.72 22.95 26.06
CA TRP A 206 -12.75 23.91 25.56
C TRP A 206 -13.39 25.23 25.15
N SER A 207 -14.54 25.21 24.46
CA SER A 207 -15.27 26.44 24.12
C SER A 207 -15.73 27.19 25.38
N LEU A 208 -16.27 26.49 26.37
CA LEU A 208 -16.69 27.07 27.64
C LEU A 208 -15.51 27.63 28.45
N GLN A 209 -14.36 26.96 28.43
CA GLN A 209 -13.14 27.47 29.05
C GLN A 209 -12.66 28.75 28.37
N ARG A 210 -12.66 28.80 27.03
CA ARG A 210 -12.33 30.02 26.27
C ARG A 210 -13.29 31.16 26.58
N ASP A 211 -14.59 30.88 26.65
CA ASP A 211 -15.61 31.88 26.96
C ASP A 211 -15.48 32.41 28.38
N ARG A 212 -15.20 31.52 29.35
CA ARG A 212 -14.92 31.92 30.74
C ARG A 212 -13.68 32.80 30.83
N LEU A 213 -12.60 32.43 30.15
CA LEU A 213 -11.40 33.26 30.09
C LEU A 213 -11.70 34.62 29.45
N ALA A 214 -12.44 34.65 28.33
CA ALA A 214 -12.84 35.89 27.68
C ALA A 214 -13.68 36.81 28.59
N LYS A 215 -14.59 36.24 29.40
CA LYS A 215 -15.33 36.97 30.43
C LYS A 215 -14.41 37.52 31.52
N VAL A 216 -13.50 36.69 32.06
CA VAL A 216 -12.52 37.15 33.05
C VAL A 216 -11.66 38.29 32.49
N PHE A 217 -11.21 38.22 31.23
CA PHE A 217 -10.47 39.31 30.58
C PHE A 217 -11.32 40.59 30.36
N LYS A 218 -12.64 40.44 30.18
CA LYS A 218 -13.56 41.58 30.07
C LYS A 218 -13.83 42.23 31.43
N ASP A 219 -14.01 41.41 32.47
CA ASP A 219 -14.41 41.86 33.81
C ASP A 219 -13.21 42.31 34.65
N SER A 220 -12.02 41.75 34.42
CA SER A 220 -10.77 42.12 35.13
C SER A 220 -10.22 43.51 34.78
N GLY A 221 -10.91 44.30 33.96
CA GLY A 221 -10.46 45.67 33.61
C GLY A 221 -9.14 45.74 32.83
N ILE A 222 -8.52 44.60 32.48
CA ILE A 222 -7.27 44.50 31.69
C ILE A 222 -7.44 45.04 30.25
N ARG A 223 -8.67 45.42 29.84
CA ARG A 223 -8.89 46.22 28.64
C ARG A 223 -8.20 47.57 28.67
N VAL A 224 -7.91 48.13 29.85
CA VAL A 224 -7.12 49.37 29.98
C VAL A 224 -5.63 49.12 29.68
N GLY A 225 -5.14 47.87 29.71
CA GLY A 225 -3.74 47.54 29.46
C GLY A 225 -3.43 47.19 28.00
N ILE A 226 -4.20 46.30 27.37
CA ILE A 226 -3.90 45.84 26.00
C ILE A 226 -4.39 46.84 24.95
N GLY A 227 -5.56 47.47 25.16
CA GLY A 227 -6.05 48.55 24.31
C GLY A 227 -5.12 49.76 24.39
N ALA A 228 -4.72 50.17 25.60
CA ALA A 228 -3.70 51.21 25.76
C ALA A 228 -2.31 50.77 25.28
N TRP A 229 -1.94 49.49 25.30
CA TRP A 229 -0.67 49.02 24.71
C TRP A 229 -0.70 49.00 23.17
N LEU A 230 -1.88 48.81 22.56
CA LEU A 230 -2.09 48.88 21.11
C LEU A 230 -2.29 50.32 20.59
N GLU A 231 -2.89 51.18 21.41
CA GLU A 231 -3.27 52.57 21.08
C GLU A 231 -2.28 53.61 21.64
N SER A 232 -1.67 53.40 22.80
CA SER A 232 -0.56 54.24 23.30
C SER A 232 0.70 53.88 22.53
N GLY A 233 0.78 54.42 21.32
CA GLY A 233 1.93 54.36 20.43
C GLY A 233 3.17 55.03 21.04
N LYS A 234 3.79 54.36 22.00
CA LYS A 234 5.19 54.57 22.41
C LYS A 234 5.86 53.22 22.62
N GLY A 235 6.30 52.61 21.52
CA GLY A 235 7.28 51.52 21.49
C GLY A 235 6.78 50.20 20.90
N ASP A 236 7.06 50.00 19.62
CA ASP A 236 7.26 48.71 18.93
C ASP A 236 6.11 47.71 18.66
N ALA A 237 4.91 47.83 19.23
CA ALA A 237 3.85 46.85 18.93
C ALA A 237 3.24 46.96 17.51
N ARG A 238 3.22 48.16 16.89
CA ARG A 238 2.68 48.38 15.53
C ARG A 238 3.70 48.16 14.40
N LYS A 239 4.97 47.87 14.70
CA LYS A 239 6.00 47.67 13.67
C LYS A 239 6.16 46.23 13.17
N VAL A 240 5.38 45.27 13.70
CA VAL A 240 5.56 43.84 13.38
C VAL A 240 4.51 43.28 12.42
N VAL A 241 3.63 44.11 11.83
CA VAL A 241 2.68 43.60 10.82
C VAL A 241 2.67 44.52 9.60
N GLN A 242 3.71 44.38 8.77
CA GLN A 242 3.48 44.44 7.32
C GLN A 242 3.10 43.04 6.88
N GLU A 243 1.91 42.94 6.31
CA GLU A 243 1.35 41.75 5.69
C GLU A 243 2.22 41.37 4.49
N GLY A 244 3.07 40.38 4.68
CA GLY A 244 3.91 39.80 3.65
C GLY A 244 4.49 38.51 4.19
N ASP A 245 3.74 37.43 4.00
CA ASP A 245 4.20 36.04 3.99
C ASP A 245 5.30 35.67 5.00
N LYS A 246 4.86 35.22 6.19
CA LYS A 246 5.53 34.31 7.16
C LYS A 246 5.34 34.82 8.60
N LEU A 247 4.20 34.49 9.20
CA LEU A 247 4.09 34.42 10.67
C LEU A 247 3.54 33.04 11.08
N ARG A 248 4.35 32.03 10.73
CA ARG A 248 4.65 30.97 11.69
C ARG A 248 5.34 31.63 12.88
N LEU A 249 4.86 31.33 14.08
CA LEU A 249 5.57 31.22 15.37
C LEU A 249 4.47 31.39 16.43
N ALA A 250 3.76 30.31 16.76
CA ALA A 250 4.14 29.50 17.90
C ALA A 250 4.46 30.38 19.12
N VAL A 251 3.48 30.51 20.00
CA VAL A 251 3.66 30.91 21.39
C VAL A 251 4.68 29.96 22.02
N CYS A 252 5.95 30.34 22.01
CA CYS A 252 7.00 29.68 22.78
C CYS A 252 7.17 30.42 24.12
N PRO A 253 7.02 29.74 25.26
CA PRO A 253 7.48 30.24 26.56
C PRO A 253 9.02 30.44 26.56
N PRO A 254 9.56 31.19 27.52
CA PRO A 254 10.29 32.43 27.33
C PRO A 254 11.67 32.25 26.67
N ILE A 255 11.87 32.90 25.52
CA ILE A 255 13.15 32.99 24.80
C ILE A 255 14.20 33.80 25.60
N ARG A 256 13.77 34.63 26.56
CA ARG A 256 14.66 35.44 27.41
C ARG A 256 15.69 34.61 28.19
N THR A 257 15.36 33.41 28.66
CA THR A 257 16.30 32.55 29.40
C THR A 257 17.33 31.89 28.50
N ARG A 258 17.04 31.68 27.21
CA ARG A 258 18.03 31.14 26.25
C ARG A 258 18.92 32.23 25.66
N LEU A 259 18.41 33.44 25.46
CA LEU A 259 19.22 34.57 24.99
C LEU A 259 20.34 34.93 25.99
N GLY A 260 20.04 34.94 27.29
CA GLY A 260 21.06 35.22 28.31
C GLY A 260 22.22 34.20 28.34
N PHE A 261 21.95 32.93 27.98
CA PHE A 261 23.00 31.91 27.87
C PHE A 261 23.94 32.18 26.68
N PHE A 262 23.41 32.56 25.51
CA PHE A 262 24.22 32.83 24.33
C PHE A 262 24.90 34.21 24.36
N GLU A 263 24.28 35.22 24.96
CA GLU A 263 24.90 36.54 25.17
C GLU A 263 26.05 36.49 26.18
N GLY A 264 26.01 35.56 27.15
CA GLY A 264 27.10 35.35 28.10
C GLY A 264 28.35 34.71 27.51
N LEU A 265 28.23 33.93 26.43
CA LEU A 265 29.35 33.28 25.75
C LEU A 265 30.18 34.26 24.89
N GLY A 266 29.63 35.43 24.53
CA GLY A 266 30.33 36.45 23.74
C GLY A 266 31.06 37.53 24.54
N ARG A 267 30.98 37.51 25.88
CA ARG A 267 31.64 38.48 26.78
C ARG A 267 32.88 37.94 27.50
N ALA A 268 33.31 36.72 27.19
CA ALA A 268 34.60 36.19 27.62
C ALA A 268 35.65 36.48 26.53
N ASN A 269 36.08 37.73 26.47
CA ASN A 269 37.37 38.19 25.93
C ASN A 269 37.76 39.43 26.73
#